data_AF-A0A1F4E133-F1
#
_entry.id   AF-A0A1F4E133-F1
#
_cell.length_a   1.000
_cell.length_b   1.000
_cell.length_c   1.000
_cell.angle_alpha   90.00
_cell.angle_beta   90.00
_cell.angle_gamma   90.00
#
_symmetry.space_group_name_H-M   'P 1'
#
loop_
_entity.id
_entity.type
_entity.pdbx_description
1 polymer ?
#
loop_
_entity_poly.entity_id
_entity_poly.type
_entity_poly.pdbx_seq_one_letter_code
_entity_poly.pdbx_strand_id
1 'polypeptide(L)'
;MFSRGARDWLRHNEKVREAVKQRVREFITAPDVLTRAGGRTVLVPVRLLEHARFRLRDPETESGAGQGAGEPGQVVRPSQPQPGEDESEGRGGTGEGEVNFVLELKIDDILDWLWDEMKLPELKPKQSSAAEDAELVREGWDRRGARSRLDRRRTVKEAVKRRAIQEHPVPFTDDDLRFRQLVRRQKPATNAAVIFALDVSGSMGETERQLAKMFFFFALQGIRRQYPKVETAFLAHTANAWEFSEEEFFQTSGTGGTVASTVFNLGFEVLHGRYDPARYNAYVFYASDGENAAEDREHAATALRKLTPALNYLGYVEIRPSHGAASATEMSRILTELELEHDHSPIGIAQIASQEDVWVALRRFFQQQTGQAEAA
;
A
#
# COMPACT_ATOMS: atom_id res chain seq x y z
N MET A 1 16.16 -8.48 -28.65
CA MET A 1 17.16 -8.36 -27.58
C MET A 1 16.95 -7.01 -26.91
N PHE A 2 16.65 -6.97 -25.61
CA PHE A 2 16.68 -5.72 -24.88
C PHE A 2 18.14 -5.21 -24.83
N SER A 3 18.35 -3.90 -25.00
CA SER A 3 19.68 -3.29 -24.80
C SER A 3 20.17 -3.58 -23.38
N ARG A 4 21.49 -3.68 -23.17
CA ARG A 4 22.07 -3.94 -21.83
C ARG A 4 21.50 -2.97 -20.78
N GLY A 5 21.42 -1.68 -21.10
CA GLY A 5 20.85 -0.67 -20.22
C GLY A 5 19.39 -0.94 -19.80
N ALA A 6 18.53 -1.41 -20.71
CA ALA A 6 17.14 -1.74 -20.35
C ALA A 6 17.04 -2.95 -19.42
N ARG A 7 17.95 -3.93 -19.57
CA ARG A 7 18.03 -5.09 -18.67
C ARG A 7 18.54 -4.70 -17.29
N ASP A 8 19.57 -3.85 -17.24
CA ASP A 8 20.16 -3.40 -15.99
C ASP A 8 19.19 -2.50 -15.21
N TRP A 9 18.42 -1.66 -15.91
CA TRP A 9 17.34 -0.87 -15.30
C TRP A 9 16.22 -1.72 -14.71
N LEU A 10 15.77 -2.77 -15.42
CA LEU A 10 14.78 -3.71 -14.88
C LEU A 10 15.31 -4.43 -13.64
N ARG A 11 16.56 -4.89 -13.68
CA ARG A 11 17.20 -5.55 -12.53
C ARG A 11 17.39 -4.60 -11.35
N HIS A 12 17.68 -3.33 -11.62
CA HIS A 12 17.75 -2.30 -10.59
C HIS A 12 16.39 -2.10 -9.92
N ASN A 13 15.33 -1.88 -10.71
CA ASN A 13 13.97 -1.75 -10.18
C ASN A 13 13.52 -2.98 -9.39
N GLU A 14 13.88 -4.18 -9.85
CA GLU A 14 13.60 -5.42 -9.13
C GLU A 14 14.29 -5.47 -7.76
N LYS A 15 15.58 -5.07 -7.69
CA LYS A 15 16.32 -4.99 -6.43
C LYS A 15 15.80 -3.89 -5.50
N VAL A 16 15.43 -2.72 -6.03
CA VAL A 16 14.81 -1.65 -5.24
C VAL A 16 13.49 -2.15 -4.67
N ARG A 17 12.65 -2.79 -5.50
CA ARG A 17 11.40 -3.40 -5.06
C ARG A 17 11.64 -4.46 -3.98
N GLU A 18 12.64 -5.32 -4.13
CA GLU A 18 12.99 -6.33 -3.13
C GLU A 18 13.50 -5.74 -1.82
N ALA A 19 14.37 -4.73 -1.87
CA ALA A 19 14.87 -4.02 -0.70
C ALA A 19 13.75 -3.29 0.06
N VAL A 20 12.84 -2.65 -0.69
CA VAL A 20 11.62 -2.06 -0.16
C VAL A 20 10.79 -3.13 0.51
N LYS A 21 10.46 -4.24 -0.17
CA LYS A 21 9.69 -5.36 0.41
C LYS A 21 10.23 -5.89 1.73
N GLN A 22 11.54 -6.09 1.82
CA GLN A 22 12.18 -6.61 3.03
C GLN A 22 12.04 -5.63 4.22
N ARG A 23 11.96 -4.33 3.93
CA ARG A 23 11.94 -3.25 4.93
C ARG A 23 10.63 -2.48 5.02
N VAL A 24 9.63 -2.80 4.20
CA VAL A 24 8.31 -2.15 4.20
C VAL A 24 7.70 -2.19 5.59
N ARG A 25 7.83 -3.34 6.27
CA ARG A 25 7.40 -3.50 7.66
C ARG A 25 8.03 -2.45 8.59
N GLU A 26 9.31 -2.15 8.43
CA GLU A 26 10.07 -1.18 9.23
C GLU A 26 9.77 0.28 8.87
N PHE A 27 9.42 0.58 7.61
CA PHE A 27 9.10 1.95 7.19
C PHE A 27 7.69 2.38 7.61
N ILE A 28 6.77 1.43 7.73
CA ILE A 28 5.37 1.69 8.07
C ILE A 28 5.18 1.87 9.57
N THR A 29 6.05 1.29 10.41
CA THR A 29 6.02 1.43 11.87
C THR A 29 6.40 2.84 12.33
N ALA A 30 7.03 3.65 11.45
CA ALA A 30 7.47 5.00 11.74
C ALA A 30 6.28 5.98 11.84
N PRO A 31 6.04 6.60 13.01
CA PRO A 31 4.96 7.58 13.21
C PRO A 31 5.01 8.75 12.22
N ASP A 32 6.20 9.07 11.71
CA ASP A 32 6.45 10.19 10.78
C ASP A 32 5.72 10.08 9.44
N VAL A 33 5.26 8.88 9.07
CA VAL A 33 4.50 8.63 7.83
C VAL A 33 3.07 9.20 7.91
N LEU A 34 2.48 9.27 9.11
CA LEU A 34 1.08 9.67 9.32
C LEU A 34 0.91 11.19 9.50
N THR A 35 1.95 11.90 9.92
CA THR A 35 1.81 13.29 10.43
C THR A 35 2.08 14.38 9.38
N ARG A 36 2.63 14.06 8.20
CA ARG A 36 2.94 15.08 7.16
C ARG A 36 1.94 15.07 6.00
N ALA A 37 1.17 16.15 5.92
CA ALA A 37 0.08 16.40 4.97
C ALA A 37 0.51 16.74 3.52
N GLY A 38 1.75 16.46 3.11
CA GLY A 38 2.21 16.81 1.75
C GLY A 38 3.33 15.92 1.26
N GLY A 39 3.18 15.38 0.05
CA GLY A 39 4.26 14.71 -0.70
C GLY A 39 4.96 13.62 0.10
N ARG A 40 4.20 12.59 0.49
CA ARG A 40 4.63 11.44 1.29
C ARG A 40 5.77 10.67 0.60
N THR A 41 7.02 11.08 0.80
CA THR A 41 8.21 10.33 0.36
C THR A 41 8.86 9.64 1.55
N VAL A 42 9.19 8.37 1.38
CA VAL A 42 9.94 7.57 2.35
C VAL A 42 11.37 7.41 1.84
N LEU A 43 12.30 7.61 2.77
CA LEU A 43 13.73 7.46 2.57
C LEU A 43 14.12 6.00 2.74
N VAL A 44 14.30 5.29 1.62
CA VAL A 44 14.68 3.87 1.63
C VAL A 44 16.18 3.74 1.40
N PRO A 45 16.98 3.37 2.42
CA PRO A 45 18.37 3.00 2.22
C PRO A 45 18.47 1.78 1.30
N VAL A 46 19.15 1.95 0.17
CA VAL A 46 19.46 0.86 -0.76
C VAL A 46 20.96 0.64 -0.82
N ARG A 47 21.34 -0.64 -0.86
CA ARG A 47 22.73 -1.05 -1.10
C ARG A 47 23.01 -0.94 -2.60
N LEU A 48 23.76 0.07 -3.01
CA LEU A 48 24.36 0.09 -4.34
C LEU A 48 25.63 -0.74 -4.34
N LEU A 49 25.83 -1.48 -5.43
CA LEU A 49 27.13 -2.05 -5.74
C LEU A 49 27.99 -0.91 -6.27
N GLU A 50 29.06 -0.58 -5.56
CA GLU A 50 30.06 0.33 -6.10
C GLU A 50 30.73 -0.33 -7.32
N HIS A 51 30.82 0.42 -8.41
CA HIS A 51 31.64 -0.02 -9.52
C HIS A 51 33.10 0.15 -9.13
N ALA A 52 33.93 -0.86 -9.43
CA ALA A 52 35.36 -0.76 -9.23
C ALA A 52 35.89 0.46 -9.99
N ARG A 53 36.39 1.46 -9.24
CA ARG A 53 37.05 2.64 -9.79
C ARG A 53 38.56 2.46 -9.72
N PHE A 54 39.24 2.79 -10.81
CA PHE A 54 40.68 2.97 -10.76
C PHE A 54 40.94 4.28 -10.02
N ARG A 55 41.63 4.21 -8.88
CA ARG A 55 42.14 5.38 -8.17
C ARG A 55 43.66 5.41 -8.27
N LEU A 56 44.21 6.60 -8.44
CA LEU A 56 45.63 6.82 -8.19
C LEU A 56 45.91 6.52 -6.71
N ARG A 57 47.11 6.00 -6.44
CA ARG A 57 47.54 5.64 -5.09
C ARG A 57 47.60 6.89 -4.21
N ASP A 58 47.26 6.75 -2.94
CA ASP A 58 47.41 7.82 -1.96
C ASP A 58 48.91 8.20 -1.82
N PRO A 59 49.25 9.50 -1.78
CA PRO A 59 50.64 9.95 -1.68
C PRO A 59 51.36 9.44 -0.42
N GLU A 60 50.61 9.20 0.65
CA GLU A 60 51.13 8.74 1.95
C GLU A 60 51.35 7.22 2.02
N THR A 61 50.86 6.46 1.04
CA THR A 61 51.05 5.00 1.03
C THR A 61 52.35 4.65 0.31
N GLU A 62 53.47 4.71 1.04
CA GLU A 62 54.77 4.24 0.55
C GLU A 62 54.81 2.70 0.52
N SER A 63 54.54 2.11 -0.65
CA SER A 63 54.92 0.72 -0.90
C SER A 63 56.40 0.68 -1.29
N GLY A 64 57.30 0.68 -0.30
CA GLY A 64 58.72 0.44 -0.53
C GLY A 64 58.97 -1.02 -0.88
N ALA A 65 59.34 -1.32 -2.12
CA ALA A 65 60.04 -2.56 -2.42
C ALA A 65 61.48 -2.39 -1.89
N GLY A 66 61.88 -3.21 -0.91
CA GLY A 66 63.21 -3.10 -0.29
C GLY A 66 64.31 -3.12 -1.35
N GLN A 67 65.12 -2.06 -1.40
CA GLN A 67 66.29 -2.00 -2.28
C GLN A 67 67.50 -2.59 -1.53
N GLY A 68 67.99 -3.73 -2.01
CA GLY A 68 69.18 -4.43 -1.52
C GLY A 68 69.45 -5.68 -2.36
N ALA A 69 70.68 -6.20 -2.34
CA ALA A 69 71.01 -7.46 -2.99
C ALA A 69 70.37 -8.61 -2.20
N GLY A 70 69.22 -9.10 -2.67
CA GLY A 70 68.52 -10.23 -2.05
C GLY A 70 68.91 -11.56 -2.69
N GLU A 71 69.12 -12.58 -1.87
CA GLU A 71 69.36 -13.95 -2.35
C GLU A 71 68.03 -14.71 -2.55
N PRO A 72 67.98 -15.69 -3.48
CA PRO A 72 66.79 -16.49 -3.73
C PRO A 72 66.30 -17.19 -2.46
N GLY A 73 65.12 -16.79 -1.95
CA GLY A 73 64.51 -17.33 -0.73
C GLY A 73 64.31 -16.32 0.41
N GLN A 74 64.83 -15.09 0.26
CA GLN A 74 64.65 -14.04 1.25
C GLN A 74 63.22 -13.47 1.24
N VAL A 75 62.47 -13.69 2.33
CA VAL A 75 61.12 -13.14 2.51
C VAL A 75 61.23 -11.67 2.93
N VAL A 76 60.91 -10.75 2.02
CA VAL A 76 60.84 -9.31 2.31
C VAL A 76 59.58 -9.05 3.14
N ARG A 77 59.76 -8.80 4.44
CA ARG A 77 58.66 -8.34 5.31
C ARG A 77 58.51 -6.82 5.16
N PRO A 78 57.27 -6.28 5.11
CA PRO A 78 57.04 -4.84 5.21
C PRO A 78 57.67 -4.30 6.51
N SER A 79 58.17 -3.07 6.46
CA SER A 79 58.68 -2.36 7.64
C SER A 79 57.61 -2.34 8.73
N GLN A 80 57.93 -2.89 9.91
CA GLN A 80 57.13 -2.65 11.11
C GLN A 80 57.38 -1.19 11.55
N PRO A 81 56.33 -0.39 11.78
CA PRO A 81 56.47 0.87 12.49
C PRO A 81 57.10 0.62 13.86
N GLN A 82 58.05 1.46 14.26
CA GLN A 82 58.61 1.44 15.61
C GLN A 82 57.49 1.61 16.66
N PRO A 83 57.56 0.91 17.80
CA PRO A 83 56.56 1.00 18.85
C PRO A 83 56.74 2.33 19.61
N GLY A 84 55.78 3.23 19.41
CA GLY A 84 55.56 4.41 20.24
C GLY A 84 54.31 4.20 21.09
N GLU A 85 54.40 4.63 22.34
CA GLU A 85 53.54 4.32 23.48
C GLU A 85 52.07 4.76 23.36
N ASP A 86 51.23 3.87 23.88
CA ASP A 86 49.89 3.93 24.45
C ASP A 86 49.00 5.20 24.44
N GLU A 87 47.73 4.85 24.20
CA GLU A 87 46.47 5.37 24.77
C GLU A 87 45.91 6.75 24.36
N SER A 88 44.81 6.68 23.60
CA SER A 88 43.59 7.43 23.90
C SER A 88 42.40 6.79 23.21
N GLU A 89 41.45 6.33 24.03
CA GLU A 89 40.07 6.06 23.65
C GLU A 89 39.49 7.21 22.82
N GLY A 90 38.61 6.88 21.87
CA GLY A 90 37.70 7.86 21.26
C GLY A 90 38.05 8.42 19.88
N ARG A 91 38.92 7.79 19.08
CA ARG A 91 39.04 8.13 17.65
C ARG A 91 38.14 7.24 16.81
N GLY A 92 37.06 7.84 16.28
CA GLY A 92 36.28 7.25 15.20
C GLY A 92 37.21 6.79 14.08
N GLY A 93 37.11 5.52 13.70
CA GLY A 93 37.97 4.94 12.67
C GLY A 93 37.82 5.69 11.34
N THR A 94 38.93 5.92 10.66
CA THR A 94 39.00 6.41 9.27
C THR A 94 38.66 5.33 8.24
N GLY A 95 37.91 4.29 8.64
CA GLY A 95 37.26 3.43 7.67
C GLY A 95 36.20 4.27 6.95
N GLU A 96 36.22 4.29 5.62
CA GLU A 96 35.08 4.81 4.86
C GLU A 96 33.84 4.03 5.35
N GLY A 97 32.99 4.69 6.15
CA GLY A 97 31.74 4.10 6.58
C GLY A 97 30.92 3.70 5.36
N GLU A 98 30.15 2.62 5.45
CA GLU A 98 29.30 2.21 4.34
C GLU A 98 28.40 3.38 3.91
N VAL A 99 28.62 3.89 2.70
CA VAL A 99 27.80 4.96 2.13
C VAL A 99 26.42 4.37 1.82
N ASN A 100 25.50 4.56 2.74
CA ASN A 100 24.10 4.18 2.54
C ASN A 100 23.44 5.24 1.65
N PHE A 101 23.17 4.88 0.41
CA PHE A 101 22.38 5.71 -0.49
C PHE A 101 20.92 5.61 -0.12
N VAL A 102 20.26 6.75 -0.04
CA VAL A 102 18.85 6.86 0.34
C VAL A 102 18.06 7.24 -0.90
N LEU A 103 17.09 6.41 -1.27
CA LEU A 103 16.14 6.74 -2.33
C LEU A 103 14.88 7.35 -1.72
N GLU A 104 14.43 8.47 -2.27
CA GLU A 104 13.11 9.03 -2.01
C GLU A 104 12.08 8.31 -2.87
N LEU A 105 11.21 7.51 -2.25
CA LEU A 105 10.11 6.82 -2.92
C LEU A 105 8.78 7.39 -2.45
N LYS A 106 7.83 7.57 -3.36
CA LYS A 106 6.47 7.95 -2.97
C LYS A 106 5.80 6.79 -2.24
N ILE A 107 5.04 7.11 -1.20
CA ILE A 107 4.29 6.11 -0.44
C ILE A 107 3.31 5.35 -1.35
N ASP A 108 2.64 6.05 -2.27
CA ASP A 108 1.71 5.41 -3.21
C ASP A 108 2.39 4.29 -4.03
N ASP A 109 3.64 4.48 -4.48
CA ASP A 109 4.40 3.46 -5.22
C ASP A 109 4.75 2.24 -4.36
N ILE A 110 5.11 2.47 -3.08
CA ILE A 110 5.40 1.40 -2.11
C ILE A 110 4.14 0.60 -1.83
N LEU A 111 3.00 1.28 -1.65
CA LEU A 111 1.71 0.65 -1.43
C LEU A 111 1.26 -0.12 -2.66
N ASP A 112 1.49 0.39 -3.87
CA ASP A 112 1.18 -0.35 -5.09
C ASP A 112 1.92 -1.69 -5.15
N TRP A 113 3.21 -1.68 -4.84
CA TRP A 113 4.00 -2.91 -4.79
C TRP A 113 3.57 -3.87 -3.69
N LEU A 114 3.16 -3.35 -2.54
CA LEU A 114 2.68 -4.14 -1.41
C LEU A 114 1.31 -4.77 -1.71
N TRP A 115 0.41 -4.04 -2.34
CA TRP A 115 -0.91 -4.54 -2.74
C TRP A 115 -0.82 -5.61 -3.83
N ASP A 116 0.05 -5.41 -4.83
CA ASP A 116 0.33 -6.40 -5.88
C ASP A 116 0.80 -7.73 -5.27
N GLU A 117 1.65 -7.65 -4.25
CA GLU A 117 2.19 -8.82 -3.56
C GLU A 117 1.15 -9.52 -2.69
N MET A 118 0.31 -8.75 -2.01
CA MET A 118 -0.78 -9.30 -1.20
C MET A 118 -1.91 -9.90 -2.04
N LYS A 119 -1.89 -9.70 -3.36
CA LYS A 119 -2.92 -10.15 -4.31
C LYS A 119 -4.31 -9.84 -3.78
N LEU A 120 -4.48 -8.63 -3.22
CA LEU A 120 -5.77 -8.24 -2.69
C LEU A 120 -6.75 -8.15 -3.85
N PRO A 121 -7.85 -8.91 -3.79
CA PRO A 121 -8.82 -8.85 -4.86
C PRO A 121 -9.50 -7.48 -4.91
N GLU A 122 -9.87 -7.07 -6.12
CA GLU A 122 -10.53 -5.79 -6.37
C GLU A 122 -11.94 -5.82 -5.76
N LEU A 123 -12.32 -4.80 -4.98
CA LEU A 123 -13.70 -4.64 -4.56
C LEU A 123 -14.54 -4.49 -5.82
N LYS A 124 -15.49 -5.40 -6.01
CA LYS A 124 -16.44 -5.28 -7.11
C LYS A 124 -17.39 -4.13 -6.80
N PRO A 125 -17.42 -3.07 -7.63
CA PRO A 125 -18.41 -2.03 -7.45
C PRO A 125 -19.80 -2.62 -7.65
N LYS A 126 -20.79 -2.13 -6.89
CA LYS A 126 -22.19 -2.38 -7.23
C LYS A 126 -22.40 -1.83 -8.64
N GLN A 127 -23.09 -2.58 -9.50
CA GLN A 127 -23.34 -2.12 -10.87
C GLN A 127 -24.25 -0.89 -10.83
N SER A 128 -23.65 0.28 -10.79
CA SER A 128 -24.36 1.54 -10.93
C SER A 128 -24.42 1.89 -12.41
N SER A 129 -25.61 2.27 -12.86
CA SER A 129 -25.89 2.64 -14.26
C SER A 129 -25.26 3.97 -14.69
N ALA A 130 -24.47 4.62 -13.83
CA ALA A 130 -23.74 5.82 -14.17
C ALA A 130 -22.42 5.46 -14.87
N ALA A 131 -22.51 5.25 -16.18
CA ALA A 131 -21.35 5.19 -17.05
C ALA A 131 -20.89 6.63 -17.31
N GLU A 132 -19.70 7.00 -16.86
CA GLU A 132 -18.96 8.14 -17.41
C GLU A 132 -17.52 8.13 -16.89
N ASP A 133 -16.71 7.24 -17.45
CA ASP A 133 -15.33 7.55 -17.82
C ASP A 133 -14.86 6.53 -18.87
N ALA A 134 -14.53 7.03 -20.07
CA ALA A 134 -14.04 6.20 -21.17
C ALA A 134 -12.50 6.11 -21.10
N GLU A 135 -11.98 5.06 -20.47
CA GLU A 135 -10.54 4.79 -20.50
C GLU A 135 -10.15 4.29 -21.90
N LEU A 136 -9.11 4.89 -22.48
CA LEU A 136 -8.56 4.47 -23.78
C LEU A 136 -7.56 3.34 -23.57
N VAL A 137 -8.04 2.10 -23.66
CA VAL A 137 -7.20 0.90 -23.53
C VAL A 137 -6.64 0.52 -24.90
N ARG A 138 -5.36 0.12 -24.93
CA ARG A 138 -4.69 -0.40 -26.13
C ARG A 138 -5.11 -1.84 -26.39
N GLU A 139 -6.21 -2.04 -27.09
CA GLU A 139 -6.77 -3.35 -27.38
C GLU A 139 -7.07 -3.50 -28.87
N GLY A 140 -6.88 -4.72 -29.39
CA GLY A 140 -7.10 -5.02 -30.79
C GLY A 140 -5.96 -4.57 -31.71
N TRP A 141 -6.03 -5.05 -32.96
CA TRP A 141 -5.08 -4.69 -34.01
C TRP A 141 -5.80 -4.44 -35.30
N ASP A 142 -5.34 -3.42 -36.02
CA ASP A 142 -5.78 -3.13 -37.37
C ASP A 142 -4.57 -3.08 -38.32
N ARG A 143 -4.83 -3.24 -39.61
CA ARG A 143 -3.81 -3.11 -40.65
C ARG A 143 -3.37 -1.66 -40.86
N ARG A 144 -4.20 -0.70 -40.43
CA ARG A 144 -3.96 0.74 -40.58
C ARG A 144 -4.02 1.45 -39.22
N GLY A 145 -3.15 2.44 -39.03
CA GLY A 145 -3.09 3.22 -37.79
C GLY A 145 -1.88 4.14 -37.72
N ALA A 146 -1.78 4.88 -36.62
CA ALA A 146 -0.65 5.80 -36.40
C ALA A 146 0.67 5.03 -36.19
N ARG A 147 1.75 5.50 -36.82
CA ARG A 147 3.10 4.88 -36.74
C ARG A 147 3.62 4.68 -35.32
N SER A 148 3.22 5.55 -34.38
CA SER A 148 3.55 5.43 -32.95
C SER A 148 2.96 4.18 -32.28
N ARG A 149 1.89 3.59 -32.85
CA ARG A 149 1.20 2.41 -32.32
C ARG A 149 1.52 1.13 -33.07
N LEU A 150 2.53 1.14 -33.93
CA LEU A 150 2.95 -0.03 -34.71
C LEU A 150 3.47 -1.14 -33.78
N ASP A 151 2.81 -2.29 -33.80
CA ASP A 151 3.29 -3.50 -33.14
C ASP A 151 4.31 -4.20 -34.04
N ARG A 152 5.59 -3.85 -33.84
CA ARG A 152 6.70 -4.36 -34.65
C ARG A 152 6.77 -5.90 -34.62
N ARG A 153 6.55 -6.51 -33.46
CA ARG A 153 6.66 -7.96 -33.28
C ARG A 153 5.58 -8.69 -34.07
N ARG A 154 4.34 -8.21 -34.01
CA ARG A 154 3.23 -8.82 -34.75
C ARG A 154 3.32 -8.55 -36.25
N THR A 155 3.75 -7.35 -36.63
CA THR A 155 4.02 -6.99 -38.03
C THR A 155 5.04 -7.93 -38.68
N VAL A 156 6.16 -8.20 -37.99
CA VAL A 156 7.16 -9.17 -38.46
C VAL A 156 6.58 -10.58 -38.55
N LYS A 157 5.74 -10.99 -37.60
CA LYS A 157 5.10 -12.32 -37.61
C LYS A 157 4.20 -12.50 -38.84
N GLU A 158 3.41 -11.48 -39.19
CA GLU A 158 2.52 -11.52 -40.35
C GLU A 158 3.32 -11.50 -41.67
N ALA A 159 4.38 -10.69 -41.74
CA ALA A 159 5.31 -10.72 -42.85
C ALA A 159 5.93 -12.11 -43.02
N VAL A 160 6.43 -12.75 -41.96
CA VAL A 160 7.00 -14.11 -42.07
C VAL A 160 5.97 -15.12 -42.57
N LYS A 161 4.72 -15.08 -42.06
CA LYS A 161 3.65 -15.97 -42.54
C LYS A 161 3.35 -15.80 -44.02
N ARG A 162 3.24 -14.56 -44.51
CA ARG A 162 3.01 -14.28 -45.94
C ARG A 162 4.18 -14.81 -46.78
N ARG A 163 5.40 -14.55 -46.33
CA ARG A 163 6.62 -14.96 -47.05
C ARG A 163 6.81 -16.47 -47.11
N ALA A 164 6.29 -17.22 -46.13
CA ALA A 164 6.34 -18.68 -46.15
C ALA A 164 5.52 -19.32 -47.28
N ILE A 165 4.59 -18.57 -47.90
CA ILE A 165 3.67 -19.07 -48.93
C ILE A 165 4.09 -18.60 -50.33
N GLN A 166 4.94 -17.56 -50.43
CA GLN A 166 5.33 -16.93 -51.69
C GLN A 166 6.73 -17.37 -52.12
N GLU A 167 6.92 -17.63 -53.42
CA GLU A 167 8.24 -18.03 -53.97
C GLU A 167 9.24 -16.86 -54.03
N HIS A 168 8.77 -15.64 -54.34
CA HIS A 168 9.59 -14.42 -54.38
C HIS A 168 8.99 -13.29 -53.53
N PRO A 169 9.00 -13.44 -52.20
CA PRO A 169 8.37 -12.46 -51.33
C PRO A 169 9.19 -11.19 -51.14
N VAL A 170 8.53 -10.04 -51.20
CA VAL A 170 9.08 -8.78 -50.67
C VAL A 170 9.18 -8.80 -49.13
N PRO A 171 10.18 -8.12 -48.52
CA PRO A 171 10.42 -8.19 -47.07
C PRO A 171 9.25 -7.74 -46.19
N PHE A 172 8.62 -6.62 -46.55
CA PHE A 172 7.45 -6.06 -45.87
C PHE A 172 6.51 -5.45 -46.88
N THR A 173 5.21 -5.56 -46.61
CA THR A 173 4.12 -4.91 -47.34
C THR A 173 3.22 -4.18 -46.36
N ASP A 174 2.39 -3.25 -46.84
CA ASP A 174 1.44 -2.53 -46.00
C ASP A 174 0.42 -3.47 -45.35
N ASP A 175 0.11 -4.60 -45.99
CA ASP A 175 -0.78 -5.64 -45.45
C ASP A 175 -0.17 -6.39 -44.25
N ASP A 176 1.15 -6.33 -44.06
CA ASP A 176 1.82 -6.95 -42.92
C ASP A 176 1.74 -6.07 -41.66
N LEU A 177 1.50 -4.76 -41.82
CA LEU A 177 1.50 -3.81 -40.71
C LEU A 177 0.37 -4.12 -39.73
N ARG A 178 0.67 -4.10 -38.43
CA ARG A 178 -0.32 -4.25 -37.36
C ARG A 178 -0.16 -3.11 -36.37
N PHE A 179 -1.20 -2.30 -36.24
CA PHE A 179 -1.25 -1.16 -35.32
C PHE A 179 -2.16 -1.49 -34.15
N ARG A 180 -1.72 -1.20 -32.92
CA ARG A 180 -2.58 -1.34 -31.74
C ARG A 180 -3.67 -0.27 -31.78
N GLN A 181 -4.92 -0.71 -31.69
CA GLN A 181 -6.05 0.19 -31.62
C GLN A 181 -6.25 0.71 -30.20
N LEU A 182 -6.88 1.88 -30.10
CA LEU A 182 -7.40 2.38 -28.82
C LEU A 182 -8.89 2.12 -28.83
N VAL A 183 -9.33 1.25 -27.94
CA VAL A 183 -10.75 0.99 -27.72
C VAL A 183 -11.16 1.79 -26.49
N ARG A 184 -12.29 2.49 -26.60
CA ARG A 184 -12.94 3.14 -25.46
C ARG A 184 -13.62 2.04 -24.66
N ARG A 185 -13.05 1.69 -23.51
CA ARG A 185 -13.72 0.80 -22.57
C ARG A 185 -14.50 1.67 -21.61
N GLN A 186 -15.82 1.45 -21.54
CA GLN A 186 -16.62 2.07 -20.48
C GLN A 186 -16.20 1.42 -19.18
N LYS A 187 -15.59 2.20 -18.28
CA LYS A 187 -15.41 1.80 -16.90
C LYS A 187 -16.68 2.26 -16.17
N PRO A 188 -17.39 1.40 -15.43
CA PRO A 188 -18.45 1.87 -14.57
C PRO A 188 -17.82 2.84 -13.56
N ALA A 189 -18.19 4.12 -13.66
CA ALA A 189 -17.68 5.17 -12.81
C ALA A 189 -18.53 5.24 -11.54
N THR A 190 -18.51 4.16 -10.76
CA THR A 190 -19.00 4.23 -9.38
C THR A 190 -18.00 5.02 -8.56
N ASN A 191 -18.49 6.01 -7.81
CA ASN A 191 -17.71 6.67 -6.79
C ASN A 191 -17.72 5.82 -5.52
N ALA A 192 -16.76 6.05 -4.61
CA ALA A 192 -16.80 5.47 -3.28
C ALA A 192 -17.00 6.57 -2.23
N ALA A 193 -17.90 6.33 -1.29
CA ALA A 193 -18.04 7.08 -0.05
C ALA A 193 -17.50 6.22 1.08
N VAL A 194 -16.50 6.70 1.80
CA VAL A 194 -15.88 5.98 2.91
C VAL A 194 -16.07 6.77 4.20
N ILE A 195 -16.71 6.15 5.17
CA ILE A 195 -16.91 6.70 6.50
C ILE A 195 -15.94 5.99 7.45
N PHE A 196 -15.05 6.74 8.06
CA PHE A 196 -14.18 6.25 9.13
C PHE A 196 -14.78 6.66 10.47
N ALA A 197 -15.03 5.70 11.34
CA ALA A 197 -15.58 5.93 12.67
C ALA A 197 -14.54 5.49 13.71
N LEU A 198 -14.19 6.37 14.65
CA LEU A 198 -13.19 6.11 15.70
C LEU A 198 -13.78 6.33 17.08
N ASP A 199 -13.53 5.38 17.96
CA ASP A 199 -13.70 5.56 19.38
C ASP A 199 -12.54 6.40 19.95
N VAL A 200 -12.88 7.52 20.59
CA VAL A 200 -11.93 8.41 21.28
C VAL A 200 -12.23 8.51 22.77
N SER A 201 -12.88 7.49 23.33
CA SER A 201 -13.15 7.34 24.76
C SER A 201 -11.88 7.18 25.59
N GLY A 202 -12.05 7.20 26.91
CA GLY A 202 -10.92 7.13 27.85
C GLY A 202 -10.14 5.80 27.83
N SER A 203 -10.75 4.71 27.34
CA SER A 203 -10.13 3.38 27.25
C SER A 203 -9.25 3.23 26.01
N MET A 204 -9.48 4.02 24.97
CA MET A 204 -8.60 4.14 23.82
C MET A 204 -7.37 5.00 24.17
N GLY A 205 -6.21 4.38 24.39
CA GLY A 205 -4.95 5.08 24.61
C GLY A 205 -4.38 5.70 23.33
N GLU A 206 -3.19 6.32 23.45
CA GLU A 206 -2.50 6.93 22.30
C GLU A 206 -2.03 5.87 21.30
N THR A 207 -1.51 4.74 21.80
CA THR A 207 -1.03 3.64 20.97
C THR A 207 -2.17 2.98 20.20
N GLU A 208 -3.31 2.72 20.85
CA GLU A 208 -4.48 2.13 20.22
C GLU A 208 -5.03 3.05 19.12
N ARG A 209 -5.15 4.35 19.41
CA ARG A 209 -5.54 5.34 18.38
C ARG A 209 -4.54 5.39 17.23
N GLN A 210 -3.24 5.28 17.50
CA GLN A 210 -2.23 5.26 16.45
C GLN A 210 -2.38 4.03 15.53
N LEU A 211 -2.68 2.86 16.10
CA LEU A 211 -2.97 1.64 15.33
C LEU A 211 -4.24 1.81 14.48
N ALA A 212 -5.30 2.39 15.05
CA ALA A 212 -6.55 2.69 14.32
C ALA A 212 -6.29 3.61 13.12
N LYS A 213 -5.55 4.69 13.36
CA LYS A 213 -5.19 5.69 12.35
C LYS A 213 -4.37 5.07 11.23
N MET A 214 -3.40 4.22 11.57
CA MET A 214 -2.61 3.48 10.60
C MET A 214 -3.48 2.54 9.76
N PHE A 215 -4.42 1.83 10.38
CA PHE A 215 -5.39 1.00 9.67
C PHE A 215 -6.25 1.82 8.69
N PHE A 216 -6.85 2.93 9.14
CA PHE A 216 -7.68 3.79 8.29
C PHE A 216 -6.90 4.39 7.12
N PHE A 217 -5.67 4.82 7.37
CA PHE A 217 -4.79 5.33 6.33
C PHE A 217 -4.63 4.31 5.19
N PHE A 218 -4.31 3.05 5.52
CA PHE A 218 -4.09 2.01 4.52
C PHE A 218 -5.38 1.53 3.87
N ALA A 219 -6.48 1.44 4.63
CA ALA A 219 -7.80 1.17 4.06
C ALA A 219 -8.17 2.23 3.01
N LEU A 220 -7.95 3.52 3.32
CA LEU A 220 -8.20 4.63 2.40
C LEU A 220 -7.32 4.55 1.15
N GLN A 221 -6.02 4.25 1.29
CA GLN A 221 -5.15 4.09 0.11
C GLN A 221 -5.60 2.90 -0.76
N GLY A 222 -6.01 1.79 -0.13
CA GLY A 222 -6.55 0.63 -0.83
C GLY A 222 -7.81 0.96 -1.64
N ILE A 223 -8.70 1.80 -1.11
CA ILE A 223 -9.93 2.21 -1.80
C ILE A 223 -9.64 3.23 -2.89
N ARG A 224 -8.76 4.21 -2.63
CA ARG A 224 -8.31 5.21 -3.64
C ARG A 224 -7.66 4.57 -4.86
N ARG A 225 -7.05 3.38 -4.72
CA ARG A 225 -6.52 2.61 -5.85
C ARG A 225 -7.62 2.07 -6.76
N GLN A 226 -8.79 1.73 -6.21
CA GLN A 226 -9.85 1.04 -6.94
C GLN A 226 -10.88 1.98 -7.52
N TYR A 227 -11.12 3.10 -6.83
CA TYR A 227 -12.12 4.09 -7.20
C TYR A 227 -11.45 5.38 -7.68
N PRO A 228 -11.82 5.90 -8.86
CA PRO A 228 -11.24 7.14 -9.37
C PRO A 228 -11.60 8.35 -8.49
N LYS A 229 -12.77 8.31 -7.86
CA LYS A 229 -13.25 9.34 -6.94
C LYS A 229 -13.67 8.70 -5.62
N VAL A 230 -13.02 9.13 -4.54
CA VAL A 230 -13.30 8.70 -3.17
C VAL A 230 -13.62 9.94 -2.33
N GLU A 231 -14.81 9.96 -1.75
CA GLU A 231 -15.22 10.95 -0.76
C GLU A 231 -15.15 10.32 0.63
N THR A 232 -14.62 11.07 1.59
CA THR A 232 -14.33 10.58 2.95
C THR A 232 -15.07 11.40 3.99
N ALA A 233 -15.63 10.75 4.99
CA ALA A 233 -16.13 11.40 6.20
C ALA A 233 -15.46 10.76 7.42
N PHE A 234 -14.95 11.57 8.34
CA PHE A 234 -14.28 11.11 9.55
C PHE A 234 -15.16 11.44 10.75
N LEU A 235 -15.62 10.41 11.45
CA LEU A 235 -16.49 10.50 12.61
C LEU A 235 -15.73 9.99 13.83
N ALA A 236 -15.82 10.71 14.95
CA ALA A 236 -15.32 10.20 16.22
C ALA A 236 -16.39 10.31 17.30
N HIS A 237 -16.35 9.41 18.29
CA HIS A 237 -17.34 9.38 19.35
C HIS A 237 -16.77 9.10 20.73
N THR A 238 -17.50 9.59 21.73
CA THR A 238 -17.42 9.22 23.14
C THR A 238 -18.85 8.98 23.65
N ALA A 239 -19.40 9.90 24.44
CA ALA A 239 -20.82 9.96 24.78
C ALA A 239 -21.68 10.60 23.67
N ASN A 240 -21.04 11.40 22.81
CA ASN A 240 -21.65 11.98 21.61
C ASN A 240 -20.75 11.70 20.40
N ALA A 241 -21.28 11.88 19.19
CA ALA A 241 -20.53 11.75 17.94
C ALA A 241 -20.34 13.10 17.25
N TRP A 242 -19.18 13.28 16.64
CA TRP A 242 -18.82 14.47 15.88
C TRP A 242 -18.17 14.09 14.55
N GLU A 243 -18.32 14.97 13.57
CA GLU A 243 -17.61 14.89 12.29
C GLU A 243 -16.40 15.83 12.31
N PHE A 244 -15.28 15.35 11.78
CA PHE A 244 -14.02 16.06 11.70
C PHE A 244 -13.49 16.07 10.27
N SER A 245 -12.62 17.04 9.97
CA SER A 245 -11.77 16.97 8.78
C SER A 245 -10.71 15.87 8.93
N GLU A 246 -10.07 15.47 7.82
CA GLU A 246 -8.99 14.47 7.83
C GLU A 246 -7.88 14.88 8.82
N GLU A 247 -7.45 16.15 8.80
CA GLU A 247 -6.37 16.64 9.66
C GLU A 247 -6.75 16.65 11.16
N GLU A 248 -7.95 17.12 11.49
CA GLU A 248 -8.43 17.22 12.87
C GLU A 248 -8.68 15.84 13.50
N PHE A 249 -9.19 14.90 12.71
CA PHE A 249 -9.43 13.53 13.15
C PHE A 249 -8.14 12.85 13.65
N PHE A 250 -7.00 13.13 12.99
CA PHE A 250 -5.70 12.60 13.40
C PHE A 250 -5.10 13.30 14.62
N GLN A 251 -5.62 14.45 15.04
CA GLN A 251 -5.11 15.22 16.19
C GLN A 251 -6.04 15.16 17.41
N THR A 252 -7.28 14.74 17.23
CA THR A 252 -8.29 14.73 18.29
C THR A 252 -8.01 13.66 19.35
N SER A 253 -8.13 14.06 20.62
CA SER A 253 -8.19 13.20 21.78
C SER A 253 -9.46 13.51 22.57
N GLY A 254 -10.12 12.46 23.08
CA GLY A 254 -11.33 12.56 23.87
C GLY A 254 -11.14 11.90 25.23
N THR A 255 -11.92 12.34 26.21
CA THR A 255 -12.07 11.67 27.49
C THR A 255 -13.57 11.56 27.78
N GLY A 256 -14.05 10.37 28.11
CA GLY A 256 -15.48 10.12 28.29
C GLY A 256 -15.82 8.63 28.22
N GLY A 257 -17.09 8.31 28.48
CA GLY A 257 -17.65 6.98 28.24
C GLY A 257 -17.90 6.72 26.75
N THR A 258 -18.33 5.50 26.44
CA THR A 258 -18.46 5.01 25.06
C THR A 258 -19.93 4.72 24.75
N VAL A 259 -20.49 5.44 23.77
CA VAL A 259 -21.87 5.30 23.30
C VAL A 259 -21.87 5.16 21.78
N ALA A 260 -21.67 3.93 21.31
CA ALA A 260 -21.46 3.61 19.90
C ALA A 260 -22.68 3.93 19.01
N SER A 261 -23.91 3.92 19.54
CA SER A 261 -25.10 4.25 18.73
C SER A 261 -25.04 5.65 18.13
N THR A 262 -24.38 6.60 18.81
CA THR A 262 -24.26 7.99 18.35
C THR A 262 -23.51 8.07 17.03
N VAL A 263 -22.40 7.33 16.89
CA VAL A 263 -21.60 7.35 15.65
C VAL A 263 -22.30 6.64 14.50
N PHE A 264 -23.05 5.58 14.78
CA PHE A 264 -23.81 4.88 13.75
C PHE A 264 -24.98 5.71 13.23
N ASN A 265 -25.69 6.41 14.12
CA ASN A 265 -26.75 7.33 13.73
C ASN A 265 -26.20 8.50 12.91
N LEU A 266 -25.10 9.12 13.35
CA LEU A 266 -24.44 10.18 12.59
C LEU A 266 -23.93 9.68 11.23
N GLY A 267 -23.36 8.49 11.18
CA GLY A 267 -22.94 7.84 9.93
C GLY A 267 -24.10 7.60 8.98
N PHE A 268 -25.26 7.20 9.50
CA PHE A 268 -26.48 7.04 8.70
C PHE A 268 -26.97 8.37 8.12
N GLU A 269 -26.97 9.44 8.93
CA GLU A 269 -27.34 10.80 8.50
C GLU A 269 -26.40 11.34 7.43
N VAL A 270 -25.09 11.20 7.62
CA VAL A 270 -24.07 11.61 6.63
C VAL A 270 -24.25 10.80 5.33
N LEU A 271 -24.51 9.50 5.44
CA LEU A 271 -24.68 8.64 4.29
C LEU A 271 -25.88 9.07 3.43
N HIS A 272 -27.06 9.20 4.06
CA HIS A 272 -28.31 9.52 3.36
C HIS A 272 -28.43 10.99 2.97
N GLY A 273 -27.76 11.89 3.70
CA GLY A 273 -27.79 13.32 3.42
C GLY A 273 -26.87 13.75 2.27
N ARG A 274 -25.75 13.05 2.06
CA ARG A 274 -24.71 13.49 1.10
C ARG A 274 -24.54 12.58 -0.11
N TYR A 275 -24.85 11.29 0.01
CA TYR A 275 -24.48 10.32 -1.02
C TYR A 275 -25.71 9.63 -1.61
N ASP A 276 -25.77 9.60 -2.95
CA ASP A 276 -26.79 8.87 -3.69
C ASP A 276 -26.38 7.38 -3.83
N PRO A 277 -27.17 6.43 -3.30
CA PRO A 277 -26.90 4.99 -3.41
C PRO A 277 -26.79 4.47 -4.85
N ALA A 278 -27.35 5.20 -5.83
CA ALA A 278 -27.26 4.86 -7.25
C ALA A 278 -25.95 5.32 -7.91
N ARG A 279 -25.10 6.09 -7.22
CA ARG A 279 -23.83 6.62 -7.76
C ARG A 279 -22.61 6.28 -6.90
N TYR A 280 -22.82 6.08 -5.59
CA TYR A 280 -21.77 5.82 -4.63
C TYR A 280 -21.89 4.41 -4.05
N ASN A 281 -20.75 3.72 -4.01
CA ASN A 281 -20.57 2.57 -3.13
C ASN A 281 -20.17 3.08 -1.74
N ALA A 282 -20.84 2.60 -0.71
CA ALA A 282 -20.66 3.07 0.66
C ALA A 282 -19.87 2.06 1.49
N TYR A 283 -18.83 2.54 2.16
CA TYR A 283 -17.95 1.77 3.02
C TYR A 283 -17.89 2.40 4.39
N VAL A 284 -18.02 1.60 5.45
CA VAL A 284 -17.81 2.08 6.82
C VAL A 284 -16.69 1.26 7.44
N PHE A 285 -15.71 1.94 8.03
CA PHE A 285 -14.69 1.32 8.86
C PHE A 285 -14.77 1.88 10.26
N TYR A 286 -15.05 1.01 11.24
CA TYR A 286 -15.17 1.38 12.64
C TYR A 286 -14.02 0.78 13.44
N ALA A 287 -13.35 1.58 14.27
CA ALA A 287 -12.30 1.12 15.18
C ALA A 287 -12.60 1.51 16.64
N SER A 288 -12.50 0.54 17.55
CA SER A 288 -12.75 0.67 19.00
C SER A 288 -12.01 -0.43 19.78
N ASP A 289 -11.91 -0.33 21.10
CA ASP A 289 -11.50 -1.44 21.98
C ASP A 289 -12.61 -2.49 22.17
N GLY A 290 -13.83 -2.19 21.73
CA GLY A 290 -15.00 -3.05 21.82
C GLY A 290 -15.83 -2.88 23.09
N GLU A 291 -15.52 -1.88 23.91
CA GLU A 291 -16.36 -1.51 25.05
C GLU A 291 -17.53 -0.63 24.59
N ASN A 292 -18.72 -0.84 25.15
CA ASN A 292 -19.87 0.03 24.95
C ASN A 292 -20.64 0.17 26.27
N ALA A 293 -21.38 1.26 26.43
CA ALA A 293 -22.28 1.40 27.56
C ALA A 293 -23.39 0.33 27.52
N ALA A 294 -23.67 -0.30 28.66
CA ALA A 294 -24.68 -1.36 28.76
C ALA A 294 -26.08 -0.91 28.30
N GLU A 295 -26.42 0.35 28.56
CA GLU A 295 -27.69 0.99 28.17
C GLU A 295 -27.77 1.27 26.65
N ASP A 296 -26.62 1.32 25.98
CA ASP A 296 -26.54 1.65 24.55
C ASP A 296 -26.55 0.42 23.64
N ARG A 297 -26.35 -0.78 24.18
CA ARG A 297 -26.20 -2.01 23.37
C ARG A 297 -27.35 -2.24 22.39
N GLU A 298 -28.60 -2.13 22.84
CA GLU A 298 -29.77 -2.32 21.98
C GLU A 298 -29.91 -1.18 20.95
N HIS A 299 -29.58 0.05 21.35
CA HIS A 299 -29.59 1.21 20.48
C HIS A 299 -28.53 1.09 19.37
N ALA A 300 -27.32 0.66 19.71
CA ALA A 300 -26.22 0.41 18.78
C ALA A 300 -26.57 -0.71 17.79
N ALA A 301 -27.10 -1.83 18.26
CA ALA A 301 -27.56 -2.92 17.40
C ALA A 301 -28.66 -2.44 16.43
N THR A 302 -29.62 -1.66 16.92
CA THR A 302 -30.69 -1.11 16.08
C THR A 302 -30.17 -0.11 15.04
N ALA A 303 -29.23 0.76 15.42
CA ALA A 303 -28.59 1.70 14.50
C ALA A 303 -27.79 0.99 13.41
N LEU A 304 -27.03 -0.06 13.79
CA LEU A 304 -26.31 -0.90 12.83
C LEU A 304 -27.26 -1.62 11.87
N ARG A 305 -28.35 -2.24 12.35
CA ARG A 305 -29.37 -2.86 11.48
C ARG A 305 -29.95 -1.89 10.44
N LYS A 306 -30.08 -0.61 10.80
CA LYS A 306 -30.53 0.44 9.87
C LYS A 306 -29.44 0.84 8.86
N LEU A 307 -28.18 0.85 9.29
CA LEU A 307 -27.05 1.29 8.47
C LEU A 307 -26.59 0.23 7.47
N THR A 308 -26.47 -1.03 7.90
CA THR A 308 -25.90 -2.14 7.10
C THR A 308 -26.52 -2.31 5.71
N PRO A 309 -27.85 -2.24 5.50
CA PRO A 309 -28.45 -2.42 4.17
C PRO A 309 -28.04 -1.37 3.13
N ALA A 310 -27.62 -0.18 3.58
CA ALA A 310 -27.15 0.90 2.71
C ALA A 310 -25.67 0.79 2.37
N LEU A 311 -24.93 -0.10 3.04
CA LEU A 311 -23.49 -0.27 2.87
C LEU A 311 -23.15 -1.39 1.89
N ASN A 312 -22.06 -1.19 1.16
CA ASN A 312 -21.41 -2.25 0.40
C ASN A 312 -20.53 -3.12 1.28
N TYR A 313 -19.94 -2.53 2.34
CA TYR A 313 -19.12 -3.26 3.31
C TYR A 313 -18.95 -2.47 4.61
N LEU A 314 -18.96 -3.20 5.72
CA LEU A 314 -18.72 -2.71 7.07
C LEU A 314 -17.52 -3.45 7.68
N GLY A 315 -16.39 -2.74 7.83
CA GLY A 315 -15.21 -3.27 8.49
C GLY A 315 -15.13 -2.82 9.95
N TYR A 316 -15.16 -3.75 10.89
CA TYR A 316 -14.93 -3.47 12.30
C TYR A 316 -13.56 -3.96 12.74
N VAL A 317 -12.81 -3.05 13.36
CA VAL A 317 -11.50 -3.30 13.92
C VAL A 317 -11.57 -3.13 15.43
N GLU A 318 -11.27 -4.21 16.12
CA GLU A 318 -11.14 -4.23 17.56
C GLU A 318 -9.65 -4.11 17.94
N ILE A 319 -9.29 -3.06 18.67
CA ILE A 319 -7.90 -2.79 19.04
C ILE A 319 -7.68 -3.15 20.50
N ARG A 320 -6.86 -4.18 20.75
CA ARG A 320 -6.54 -4.61 22.11
C ARG A 320 -5.07 -4.93 22.28
N PRO A 321 -4.45 -4.56 23.42
CA PRO A 321 -3.02 -4.76 23.66
C PRO A 321 -2.61 -6.24 23.82
N SER A 322 -3.55 -7.20 23.85
CA SER A 322 -3.23 -8.62 23.97
C SER A 322 -4.16 -9.52 23.16
N HIS A 323 -3.56 -10.51 22.48
CA HIS A 323 -4.21 -11.64 21.79
C HIS A 323 -4.79 -12.67 22.79
N GLY A 324 -5.37 -12.19 23.90
CA GLY A 324 -6.02 -13.06 24.86
C GLY A 324 -7.32 -13.61 24.27
N ALA A 325 -7.57 -14.91 24.47
CA ALA A 325 -8.87 -15.54 24.29
C ALA A 325 -9.88 -15.01 25.33
N ALA A 326 -10.10 -13.70 25.35
CA ALA A 326 -11.15 -13.08 26.13
C ALA A 326 -12.38 -13.04 25.24
N SER A 327 -13.43 -13.72 25.73
CA SER A 327 -14.85 -13.51 25.45
C SER A 327 -15.12 -12.38 24.45
N ALA A 328 -15.81 -12.68 23.34
CA ALA A 328 -16.22 -11.70 22.35
C ALA A 328 -16.72 -10.42 23.05
N THR A 329 -16.10 -9.28 22.72
CA THR A 329 -16.51 -7.97 23.24
C THR A 329 -17.92 -7.64 22.82
N GLU A 330 -18.51 -6.66 23.48
CA GLU A 330 -19.91 -6.31 23.26
C GLU A 330 -20.15 -5.92 21.80
N MET A 331 -19.27 -5.08 21.25
CA MET A 331 -19.35 -4.69 19.83
C MET A 331 -19.09 -5.86 18.89
N SER A 332 -18.14 -6.74 19.21
CA SER A 332 -17.87 -7.94 18.42
C SER A 332 -19.07 -8.89 18.41
N ARG A 333 -19.77 -9.06 19.54
CA ARG A 333 -21.01 -9.86 19.62
C ARG A 333 -22.12 -9.26 18.78
N ILE A 334 -22.40 -7.97 18.92
CA ILE A 334 -23.45 -7.28 18.15
C ILE A 334 -23.20 -7.45 16.65
N LEU A 335 -21.97 -7.25 16.19
CA LEU A 335 -21.62 -7.39 14.78
C LEU A 335 -21.65 -8.83 14.29
N THR A 336 -21.24 -9.79 15.12
CA THR A 336 -21.32 -11.23 14.78
C THR A 336 -22.78 -11.69 14.70
N GLU A 337 -23.65 -11.23 15.59
CA GLU A 337 -25.09 -11.49 15.54
C GLU A 337 -25.70 -10.93 14.24
N LEU A 338 -25.30 -9.72 13.83
CA LEU A 338 -25.74 -9.12 12.56
C LEU A 338 -25.23 -9.86 11.33
N GLU A 339 -24.00 -10.37 11.38
CA GLU A 339 -23.43 -11.21 10.32
C GLU A 339 -24.22 -12.52 10.16
N LEU A 340 -24.74 -13.08 11.27
CA LEU A 340 -25.54 -14.30 11.27
C LEU A 340 -27.02 -14.07 10.89
N GLU A 341 -27.60 -12.93 11.25
CA GLU A 341 -29.00 -12.58 10.94
C GLU A 341 -29.25 -12.39 9.44
N HIS A 342 -28.24 -11.93 8.72
CA HIS A 342 -28.32 -11.64 7.30
C HIS A 342 -27.36 -12.56 6.54
N ASP A 343 -27.92 -13.57 5.88
CA ASP A 343 -27.17 -14.48 5.00
C ASP A 343 -26.38 -13.64 3.99
N HIS A 344 -25.04 -13.72 4.05
CA HIS A 344 -24.09 -12.93 3.24
C HIS A 344 -24.01 -11.41 3.52
N SER A 345 -24.23 -10.95 4.76
CA SER A 345 -23.92 -9.55 5.11
C SER A 345 -22.43 -9.22 4.91
N PRO A 346 -22.08 -8.08 4.28
CA PRO A 346 -20.70 -7.71 3.99
C PRO A 346 -20.01 -7.09 5.20
N ILE A 347 -20.01 -7.83 6.33
CA ILE A 347 -19.40 -7.43 7.59
C ILE A 347 -18.08 -8.19 7.73
N GLY A 348 -17.00 -7.49 8.06
CA GLY A 348 -15.74 -8.11 8.43
C GLY A 348 -15.26 -7.62 9.78
N ILE A 349 -14.88 -8.55 10.64
CA ILE A 349 -14.36 -8.28 11.99
C ILE A 349 -12.89 -8.69 12.04
N ALA A 350 -12.00 -7.81 12.48
CA ALA A 350 -10.60 -8.13 12.73
C ALA A 350 -10.12 -7.54 14.07
N GLN A 351 -9.12 -8.20 14.65
CA GLN A 351 -8.47 -7.76 15.87
C GLN A 351 -7.06 -7.26 15.55
N ILE A 352 -6.65 -6.16 16.19
CA ILE A 352 -5.34 -5.56 16.02
C ILE A 352 -4.73 -5.37 17.41
N ALA A 353 -3.59 -6.02 17.67
CA ALA A 353 -2.82 -5.79 18.89
C ALA A 353 -1.49 -5.09 18.62
N SER A 354 -0.97 -5.25 17.41
CA SER A 354 0.31 -4.72 16.98
C SER A 354 0.22 -4.12 15.59
N GLN A 355 1.28 -3.40 15.20
CA GLN A 355 1.39 -2.81 13.87
C GLN A 355 1.38 -3.86 12.75
N GLU A 356 1.84 -5.09 13.03
CA GLU A 356 1.82 -6.19 12.05
C GLU A 356 0.40 -6.69 11.76
N ASP A 357 -0.46 -6.68 12.79
CA ASP A 357 -1.85 -7.17 12.68
C ASP A 357 -2.71 -6.28 11.79
N VAL A 358 -2.35 -4.99 11.65
CA VAL A 358 -3.00 -4.07 10.71
C VAL A 358 -3.01 -4.63 9.30
N TRP A 359 -1.90 -5.23 8.87
CA TRP A 359 -1.79 -5.82 7.53
C TRP A 359 -2.61 -7.09 7.39
N VAL A 360 -2.66 -7.90 8.44
CA VAL A 360 -3.48 -9.11 8.47
C VAL A 360 -4.97 -8.74 8.41
N ALA A 361 -5.39 -7.72 9.15
CA ALA A 361 -6.74 -7.19 9.16
C ALA A 361 -7.16 -6.66 7.78
N LEU A 362 -6.33 -5.81 7.16
CA LEU A 362 -6.59 -5.29 5.80
C LEU A 362 -6.73 -6.45 4.81
N ARG A 363 -5.81 -7.41 4.84
CA ARG A 363 -5.86 -8.56 3.94
C ARG A 363 -7.15 -9.35 4.10
N ARG A 364 -7.59 -9.60 5.33
CA ARG A 364 -8.84 -10.29 5.61
C ARG A 364 -10.03 -9.53 5.03
N PHE A 365 -10.10 -8.22 5.24
CA PHE A 365 -11.23 -7.41 4.79
C PHE A 365 -11.37 -7.36 3.27
N PHE A 366 -10.27 -7.07 2.57
CA PHE A 366 -10.29 -7.03 1.11
C PHE A 366 -10.58 -8.41 0.48
N GLN A 367 -10.14 -9.50 1.12
CA GLN A 367 -10.42 -10.87 0.65
C GLN A 367 -11.86 -11.33 0.92
N GLN A 368 -12.37 -11.13 2.14
CA GLN A 368 -13.73 -11.55 2.52
C GLN A 368 -14.79 -10.88 1.65
N GLN A 369 -14.62 -9.59 1.37
CA GLN A 369 -15.53 -8.86 0.52
C GLN A 369 -15.59 -9.38 -0.91
N THR A 370 -14.47 -9.82 -1.48
CA THR A 370 -14.45 -10.38 -2.84
C THR A 370 -15.15 -11.72 -2.88
N GLY A 371 -14.93 -12.58 -1.86
CA GLY A 371 -15.63 -13.86 -1.76
C GLY A 371 -17.15 -13.68 -1.63
N GLN A 372 -17.60 -12.66 -0.90
CA GLN A 372 -19.02 -12.34 -0.75
C GLN A 372 -19.63 -11.74 -2.02
N ALA A 373 -18.91 -10.87 -2.73
CA ALA A 373 -19.33 -10.33 -4.02
C ALA A 373 -19.27 -11.34 -5.19
N GLU A 374 -18.72 -12.54 -4.97
CA GLU A 374 -18.78 -13.67 -5.92
C GLU A 374 -19.93 -14.64 -5.63
N ALA A 375 -20.42 -14.64 -4.40
CA ALA A 375 -21.54 -15.48 -3.96
C ALA A 375 -22.91 -14.80 -4.14
N ALA A 376 -22.95 -13.46 -4.09
CA ALA A 376 -24.10 -12.62 -4.43
C ALA A 376 -24.13 -12.26 -5.92
#